data_AF-A0A519MHN7-F1
#
_entry.id   AF-A0A519MHN7-F1
#
_cell.length_a   1.000
_cell.length_b   1.000
_cell.length_c   1.000
_cell.angle_alpha   90.00
_cell.angle_beta   90.00
_cell.angle_gamma   90.00
#
_symmetry.space_group_name_H-M   'P 1'
#
loop_
_entity.id
_entity.type
_entity.pdbx_description
1 polymer ?
#
loop_
_entity_poly.entity_id
_entity_poly.type
_entity_poly.pdbx_seq_one_letter_code
_entity_poly.pdbx_strand_id
1 'polypeptide(L)' 'SPQRSREIVKALLDNRRSVSYAEIDAPHGHDAFLLDDARYMGVMRSYFDSIAKEVQP' A
#
# COMPACT_ATOMS: atom_id res chain seq x y z
N SER A 1 12.29 7.18 3.42
CA SER A 1 12.74 6.94 2.03
C SER A 1 12.18 5.60 1.55
N PRO A 2 11.94 5.40 0.23
CA PRO A 2 11.30 4.20 -0.32
C PRO A 2 12.05 2.88 -0.04
N GLN A 3 13.37 2.94 0.13
CA GLN A 3 14.23 1.77 0.34
C GLN A 3 13.80 0.95 1.56
N ARG A 4 13.47 1.61 2.67
CA ARG A 4 13.03 0.94 3.91
C ARG A 4 11.71 0.19 3.72
N SER A 5 10.79 0.76 2.92
CA SER A 5 9.53 0.08 2.58
C SER A 5 9.78 -1.17 1.75
N ARG A 6 10.71 -1.14 0.80
CA ARG A 6 11.08 -2.31 -0.01
C ARG A 6 11.72 -3.42 0.83
N GLU A 7 12.53 -3.07 1.83
CA GLU A 7 13.10 -4.05 2.78
C GLU A 7 12.00 -4.78 3.57
N ILE A 8 11.00 -4.04 4.06
CA ILE A 8 9.85 -4.63 4.77
C ILE A 8 9.05 -5.55 3.85
N VAL A 9 8.74 -5.11 2.63
CA VAL A 9 8.01 -5.93 1.64
C VAL A 9 8.78 -7.20 1.31
N LYS A 10 10.10 -7.08 1.10
CA LYS A 10 10.95 -8.24 0.85
C LYS A 10 10.88 -9.24 2.01
N ALA A 11 10.99 -8.78 3.25
CA ALA A 11 10.90 -9.65 4.43
C ALA A 11 9.53 -10.36 4.53
N LEU A 12 8.43 -9.67 4.20
CA LEU A 12 7.09 -10.26 4.18
C LEU A 12 6.95 -11.33 3.09
N LEU A 13 7.46 -11.06 1.88
CA LEU A 13 7.48 -11.99 0.76
C LEU A 13 8.32 -13.24 1.06
N ASP A 14 9.53 -13.05 1.60
CA ASP A 14 10.42 -14.15 2.00
C ASP A 14 9.73 -15.09 3.02
N ASN A 15 8.81 -14.55 3.84
CA ASN A 15 8.03 -15.28 4.84
C ASN A 15 6.64 -15.73 4.33
N ARG A 16 6.41 -15.71 3.01
CA ARG A 16 5.15 -16.14 2.36
C ARG A 16 3.91 -15.46 2.93
N ARG A 17 4.03 -14.21 3.35
CA ARG A 17 2.89 -13.40 3.78
C ARG A 17 2.22 -12.79 2.56
N SER A 18 0.88 -12.74 2.59
CA SER A 18 0.13 -11.95 1.61
C SER A 18 0.41 -10.47 1.90
N VAL A 19 1.02 -9.78 0.93
CA VAL A 19 1.39 -8.37 1.04
C VAL A 19 1.05 -7.66 -0.25
N SER A 20 0.46 -6.47 -0.14
CA SER A 20 0.27 -5.54 -1.25
C SER A 20 1.22 -4.35 -1.07
N TYR A 21 1.87 -3.92 -2.15
CA TYR A 21 2.79 -2.79 -2.14
C TYR A 21 2.49 -1.85 -3.30
N ALA A 22 2.43 -0.55 -3.00
CA ALA A 22 2.32 0.51 -4.00
C ALA A 22 3.30 1.64 -3.63
N GLU A 23 4.10 2.06 -4.61
CA GLU A 23 5.01 3.20 -4.48
C GLU A 23 4.42 4.35 -5.30
N ILE A 24 4.03 5.43 -4.62
CA ILE A 24 3.40 6.60 -5.23
C ILE A 24 4.40 7.75 -5.18
N ASP A 25 4.78 8.25 -6.34
CA ASP A 25 5.60 9.45 -6.43
C ASP A 25 4.74 10.69 -6.14
N ALA A 26 5.01 11.37 -5.03
CA ALA A 26 4.24 12.50 -4.55
C ALA A 26 5.16 13.70 -4.23
N PRO A 27 4.80 14.92 -4.69
CA PRO A 27 5.66 16.10 -4.55
C PRO A 27 5.87 16.53 -3.09
N HIS A 28 4.99 16.10 -2.18
CA HIS A 28 5.02 16.47 -0.76
C HIS A 28 5.78 15.48 0.14
N GLY A 29 6.40 14.45 -0.43
CA GLY A 29 7.26 13.53 0.33
C GLY A 29 6.48 12.71 1.37
N HIS A 30 7.01 12.64 2.60
CA HIS A 30 6.47 11.75 3.65
C HIS A 30 5.00 12.02 3.94
N ASP A 31 4.60 13.28 4.09
CA ASP A 31 3.26 13.66 4.55
C ASP A 31 2.20 13.60 3.45
N ALA A 32 2.57 13.15 2.24
CA ALA A 32 1.64 13.02 1.11
C ALA A 32 0.45 12.09 1.40
N PHE A 33 0.56 11.17 2.35
CA PHE A 33 -0.57 10.31 2.78
C PHE A 33 -1.68 11.09 3.52
N LEU A 34 -1.38 12.29 4.02
CA LEU A 34 -2.37 13.17 4.66
C LEU A 34 -3.15 14.00 3.65
N LEU A 35 -2.76 13.98 2.38
CA LEU A 35 -3.38 14.76 1.31
C LEU A 35 -4.34 13.90 0.49
N ASP A 36 -5.31 14.56 -0.14
CA ASP A 36 -6.23 13.94 -1.09
C ASP A 36 -5.54 13.66 -2.44
N ASP A 37 -4.62 12.70 -2.46
CA ASP A 37 -4.03 12.17 -3.69
C ASP A 37 -4.91 11.04 -4.25
N ALA A 38 -5.45 11.22 -5.46
CA ALA A 38 -6.34 10.27 -6.09
C ALA A 38 -5.71 8.87 -6.28
N ARG A 39 -4.38 8.79 -6.46
CA ARG A 39 -3.66 7.51 -6.60
C ARG A 39 -3.61 6.80 -5.25
N TYR A 40 -3.31 7.54 -4.18
CA TYR A 40 -3.32 6.99 -2.82
C TYR A 40 -4.70 6.47 -2.43
N MET A 41 -5.73 7.29 -2.64
CA MET A 41 -7.12 6.91 -2.35
C MET A 41 -7.59 5.73 -3.21
N GLY A 42 -7.15 5.65 -4.47
CA GLY A 42 -7.42 4.52 -5.36
C GLY A 42 -6.80 3.20 -4.87
N VAL A 43 -5.55 3.23 -4.40
CA VAL A 43 -4.88 2.07 -3.80
C VAL A 43 -5.62 1.62 -2.55
N MET A 44 -5.93 2.54 -1.63
CA MET A 44 -6.62 2.21 -0.37
C MET A 44 -8.01 1.62 -0.65
N ARG A 45 -8.78 2.22 -1.57
CA ARG A 45 -10.09 1.69 -1.98
C ARG A 45 -9.97 0.27 -2.53
N SER A 46 -9.06 0.04 -3.46
CA SER A 46 -8.88 -1.27 -4.10
C SER A 46 -8.47 -2.35 -3.08
N TYR A 47 -7.65 -1.99 -2.09
CA TYR A 47 -7.24 -2.88 -1.01
C TYR A 47 -8.42 -3.26 -0.11
N PHE A 48 -9.20 -2.28 0.35
CA PHE A 48 -10.37 -2.56 1.19
C PHE A 48 -11.48 -3.30 0.42
N ASP A 49 -11.69 -3.00 -0.86
CA ASP A 49 -12.64 -3.73 -1.71
C ASP A 49 -12.25 -5.21 -1.86
N SER A 50 -10.94 -5.50 -1.92
CA SER A 50 -10.43 -6.87 -1.99
C SER A 50 -10.67 -7.61 -0.66
N ILE A 51 -10.36 -6.99 0.48
CA ILE A 51 -10.67 -7.54 1.81
C ILE A 51 -12.18 -7.78 1.96
N ALA A 52 -13.02 -6.84 1.53
CA ALA A 52 -14.46 -6.96 1.63
C ALA A 52 -14.97 -8.20 0.86
N LYS A 53 -14.39 -8.51 -0.31
CA LYS A 53 -14.71 -9.72 -1.08
C LYS A 53 -14.21 -11.00 -0.41
N GLU A 54 -13.07 -10.96 0.28
CA GLU A 54 -12.51 -12.11 0.99
C GLU A 54 -13.29 -12.46 2.27
N VAL A 55 -13.91 -11.47 2.91
CA VAL A 55 -14.61 -11.63 4.20
C VAL A 55 -16.12 -11.86 4.00
N GLN A 56 -16.68 -11.58 2.83
CA GLN A 56 -18.08 -11.88 2.53
C GLN A 56 -18.30 -13.40 2.40
N PRO A 57 -19.30 -13.97 3.10
CA PRO A 57 -19.58 -15.41 3.10
C PRO A 57 -20.14 -15.92 1.78
#